data_AF-A0A4C2A8R0-F1
#
_entry.id   AF-A0A4C2A8R0-F1
#
_cell.length_a   1.000
_cell.length_b   1.000
_cell.length_c   1.000
_cell.angle_alpha   90.00
_cell.angle_beta   90.00
_cell.angle_gamma   90.00
#
_symmetry.space_group_name_H-M   'P 1'
#
loop_
_entity.id
_entity.type
_entity.pdbx_description
1 polymer ?
#
loop_
_entity_poly.entity_id
_entity_poly.type
_entity_poly.pdbx_seq_one_letter_code
_entity_poly.pdbx_strand_id
1 'polypeptide(L)'
;MRAIADQMERDEVIRWSSTLARARVTRWGGMISTPDDALQASMPGIVVWRALPYNVDLVQSQTVMAGKQAVLVLSCDNAHMSEDVMVEPGLVMIFAHGIE
;
A
#
# COMPACT_ATOMS: atom_id res chain seq x y z
N MET A 1 1.22 -12.53 26.62
CA MET A 1 2.21 -12.95 25.62
C MET A 1 1.82 -12.52 24.20
N ARG A 2 0.56 -12.70 23.75
CA ARG A 2 0.14 -12.29 22.39
C ARG A 2 0.26 -10.79 22.09
N ALA A 3 -0.20 -9.93 23.00
CA ALA A 3 -0.09 -8.47 22.83
C ALA A 3 1.36 -7.94 22.67
N ILE A 4 2.35 -8.61 23.28
CA ILE A 4 3.76 -8.23 23.12
C ILE A 4 4.27 -8.66 21.75
N ALA A 5 3.88 -9.85 21.27
CA ALA A 5 4.23 -10.33 19.94
C ALA A 5 3.60 -9.46 18.83
N ASP A 6 2.31 -9.10 18.97
CA ASP A 6 1.60 -8.25 18.01
C ASP A 6 2.23 -6.84 17.95
N GLN A 7 2.68 -6.30 19.09
CA GLN A 7 3.40 -5.02 19.13
C GLN A 7 4.77 -5.11 18.44
N MET A 8 5.53 -6.18 18.71
CA MET A 8 6.83 -6.40 18.08
C MET A 8 6.72 -6.53 16.56
N GLU A 9 5.69 -7.22 16.06
CA GLU A 9 5.41 -7.34 14.63
C GLU A 9 5.09 -5.96 14.01
N ARG A 10 4.26 -5.15 14.66
CA ARG A 10 3.95 -3.79 14.20
C ARG A 10 5.19 -2.89 14.16
N ASP A 11 6.03 -2.97 15.19
CA ASP A 11 7.28 -2.20 15.25
C ASP A 11 8.26 -2.62 14.13
N GLU A 12 8.29 -3.91 13.79
CA GLU A 12 9.07 -4.41 12.66
C GLU A 12 8.57 -3.87 11.32
N VAL A 13 7.25 -3.84 11.11
CA VAL A 13 6.64 -3.26 9.89
C VAL A 13 6.96 -1.78 9.77
N ILE A 14 6.86 -1.00 10.85
CA ILE A 14 7.22 0.42 10.87
C ILE A 14 8.71 0.62 10.54
N ARG A 15 9.57 -0.20 11.15
CA ARG A 15 11.01 -0.12 10.90
C ARG A 15 11.32 -0.46 9.44
N TRP A 16 10.74 -1.54 8.90
CA TRP A 16 10.93 -1.94 7.52
C TRP A 16 10.39 -0.89 6.54
N SER A 17 9.20 -0.33 6.78
CA SER A 17 8.60 0.68 5.89
C SER A 17 9.46 1.92 5.74
N SER A 18 10.13 2.33 6.81
CA SER A 18 11.05 3.46 6.80
C SER A 18 12.27 3.26 5.88
N THR A 19 12.57 2.01 5.50
CA THR A 19 13.67 1.68 4.58
C THR A 19 13.27 1.75 3.10
N LEU A 20 11.96 1.79 2.80
CA LEU A 20 11.46 1.84 1.43
C LEU A 20 11.46 3.28 0.90
N ALA A 21 11.72 3.44 -0.40
CA ALA A 21 11.62 4.75 -1.03
C ALA A 21 10.16 5.22 -1.03
N ARG A 22 9.93 6.49 -0.68
CA ARG A 22 8.62 7.12 -0.80
C ARG A 22 8.23 7.18 -2.28
N ALA A 23 6.95 6.98 -2.56
CA ALA A 23 6.37 7.07 -3.89
C ALA A 23 5.23 8.07 -3.89
N ARG A 24 5.09 8.80 -4.99
CA ARG A 24 3.95 9.68 -5.25
C ARG A 24 3.19 9.18 -6.46
N VAL A 25 1.89 8.94 -6.28
CA VAL A 25 0.98 8.64 -7.38
C VAL A 25 0.48 9.95 -7.97
N THR A 26 0.79 10.20 -9.25
CA THR A 26 0.39 11.40 -9.99
C THR A 26 -0.82 11.16 -10.89
N ARG A 27 -1.19 9.89 -11.14
CA ARG A 27 -2.33 9.52 -12.00
C ARG A 27 -3.17 8.38 -11.42
N TRP A 28 -4.04 8.73 -10.48
CA TRP A 28 -4.95 7.79 -9.82
C TRP A 28 -5.90 7.06 -10.77
N GLY A 29 -6.30 7.68 -11.89
CA GLY A 29 -7.11 7.04 -12.93
C GLY A 29 -6.41 5.90 -13.68
N GLY A 30 -5.09 5.73 -13.51
CA GLY A 30 -4.31 4.63 -14.07
C GLY A 30 -4.28 3.37 -13.20
N MET A 31 -5.00 3.34 -12.09
CA MET A 31 -5.03 2.20 -11.18
C MET A 31 -5.64 0.96 -11.85
N ILE A 32 -4.96 -0.18 -11.74
CA ILE A 32 -5.44 -1.48 -12.21
C ILE A 32 -6.27 -2.09 -11.08
N SER A 33 -7.59 -1.98 -11.16
CA SER A 33 -8.53 -2.44 -10.12
C SER A 33 -8.80 -3.95 -10.13
N THR A 34 -8.37 -4.65 -11.17
CA THR A 34 -8.52 -6.10 -11.34
C THR A 34 -7.23 -6.68 -11.93
N PRO A 35 -6.17 -6.85 -11.14
CA PRO A 35 -4.96 -7.54 -11.59
C PRO A 35 -5.32 -8.98 -11.92
N ASP A 36 -4.79 -9.52 -13.02
CA ASP A 36 -4.98 -10.92 -13.37
C ASP A 36 -4.24 -11.87 -12.39
N ASP A 37 -4.55 -13.17 -12.47
CA ASP A 37 -3.99 -14.18 -11.57
C ASP A 37 -2.46 -14.24 -11.63
N ALA A 38 -1.85 -13.91 -12.78
CA ALA A 38 -0.40 -13.89 -12.94
C ALA A 38 0.24 -12.72 -12.19
N LEU A 39 -0.37 -11.53 -12.27
CA LEU A 39 0.05 -10.33 -11.55
C LEU A 39 -0.15 -10.50 -10.04
N GLN A 40 -1.26 -11.13 -9.63
CA GLN A 40 -1.51 -11.49 -8.23
C GLN A 40 -0.51 -12.54 -7.70
N ALA A 41 -0.18 -13.57 -8.49
CA ALA A 41 0.78 -14.59 -8.11
C ALA A 41 2.21 -14.03 -7.95
N SER A 42 2.54 -12.96 -8.67
CA SER A 42 3.82 -12.27 -8.53
C SER A 42 3.95 -11.44 -7.24
N MET A 43 2.82 -11.22 -6.54
CA MET A 43 2.71 -10.38 -5.35
C MET A 43 1.59 -10.90 -4.42
N PRO A 44 1.84 -11.97 -3.64
CA PRO A 44 0.85 -12.51 -2.71
C PRO A 44 0.47 -11.46 -1.65
N GLY A 45 -0.84 -11.30 -1.40
CA GLY A 45 -1.38 -10.36 -0.39
C GLY A 45 -1.93 -9.05 -0.94
N ILE A 46 -2.05 -8.89 -2.26
CA ILE A 46 -2.69 -7.72 -2.87
C ILE A 46 -4.19 -7.68 -2.53
N VAL A 47 -4.61 -6.61 -1.83
CA VAL A 47 -6.01 -6.17 -1.78
C VAL A 47 -6.15 -5.00 -2.74
N VAL A 48 -6.78 -5.23 -3.89
CA VAL A 48 -7.04 -4.14 -4.83
C VAL A 48 -8.28 -3.38 -4.43
N TRP A 49 -8.09 -2.08 -4.24
CA TRP A 49 -9.10 -1.19 -3.71
C TRP A 49 -10.17 -0.87 -4.75
N ARG A 50 -11.44 -1.10 -4.40
CA ARG A 50 -12.61 -0.90 -5.27
C ARG A 50 -13.20 0.53 -5.18
N ALA A 51 -12.79 1.36 -4.23
CA ALA A 51 -13.32 2.71 -4.04
C ALA A 51 -12.23 3.73 -3.65
N LEU A 52 -11.80 4.59 -4.58
CA LEU A 52 -10.77 5.59 -4.27
C LEU A 52 -11.18 6.44 -3.04
N PRO A 53 -10.28 6.69 -2.06
CA PRO A 53 -10.56 7.64 -1.00
C PRO A 53 -10.88 9.00 -1.62
N TYR A 54 -11.86 9.71 -1.07
CA TYR A 54 -12.25 11.04 -1.56
C TYR A 54 -11.09 12.05 -1.59
N ASN A 55 -9.97 11.75 -0.90
CA ASN A 55 -8.77 12.59 -0.80
C ASN A 55 -7.49 11.78 -1.08
N VAL A 56 -7.36 11.20 -2.27
CA VAL A 56 -6.19 10.40 -2.68
C VAL A 56 -4.85 11.16 -2.59
N ASP A 57 -4.87 12.49 -2.66
CA ASP A 57 -3.66 13.34 -2.57
C ASP A 57 -2.98 13.31 -1.19
N LEU A 58 -3.67 12.83 -0.15
CA LEU A 58 -3.13 12.69 1.21
C LEU A 58 -2.54 11.30 1.48
N VAL A 59 -2.68 10.36 0.54
CA VAL A 59 -2.21 8.98 0.72
C VAL A 59 -0.68 8.96 0.74
N GLN A 60 -0.12 8.47 1.85
CA GLN A 60 1.30 8.20 1.96
C GLN A 60 1.61 6.81 1.44
N SER A 61 2.54 6.72 0.48
CA SER A 61 2.89 5.45 -0.16
C SER A 61 4.39 5.27 -0.31
N GLN A 62 4.82 4.01 -0.35
CA GLN A 62 6.19 3.60 -0.65
C GLN A 62 6.22 2.82 -1.95
N THR A 63 7.33 2.87 -2.71
CA THR A 63 7.48 2.00 -3.87
C THR A 63 7.72 0.57 -3.40
N VAL A 64 7.03 -0.40 -4.01
CA VAL A 64 7.29 -1.83 -3.72
C VAL A 64 8.65 -2.24 -4.29
N MET A 65 8.99 -1.72 -5.48
CA MET A 65 10.26 -1.96 -6.17
C MET A 65 10.57 -0.77 -7.08
N ALA A 66 11.80 -0.27 -7.04
CA ALA A 66 12.23 0.83 -7.90
C ALA A 66 11.93 0.53 -9.38
N GLY A 67 11.27 1.47 -10.06
CA GLY A 67 10.89 1.36 -11.46
C GLY A 67 9.60 0.55 -11.73
N LYS A 68 8.98 -0.07 -10.72
CA LYS A 68 7.68 -0.72 -10.88
C LYS A 68 6.54 0.28 -10.69
N GLN A 69 5.48 0.11 -11.47
CA GLN A 69 4.23 0.85 -11.31
C GLN A 69 3.35 0.19 -10.22
N ALA A 70 3.90 0.07 -9.00
CA ALA A 70 3.15 -0.34 -7.82
C ALA A 70 3.61 0.41 -6.57
N VAL A 71 2.67 0.77 -5.71
CA VAL A 71 2.94 1.32 -4.38
C VAL A 71 2.38 0.41 -3.28
N LEU A 72 3.08 0.41 -2.15
CA LEU A 72 2.60 -0.09 -0.88
C LEU A 72 2.02 1.08 -0.09
N VAL A 73 0.82 0.91 0.45
CA VAL A 73 0.16 1.88 1.33
C VAL A 73 -0.05 1.18 2.67
N LEU A 74 0.74 1.57 3.67
CA LEU A 74 0.69 0.95 4.99
C LEU A 74 -0.28 1.68 5.92
N SER A 75 -1.01 0.92 6.74
CA SER A 75 -1.93 1.44 7.76
C SER A 75 -1.21 2.38 8.72
N CYS A 76 0.00 2.02 9.15
CA CYS A 76 0.78 2.79 10.12
C CYS A 76 1.14 4.23 9.65
N ASP A 77 1.27 4.45 8.34
CA ASP A 77 1.54 5.78 7.75
C ASP A 77 0.25 6.53 7.37
N ASN A 78 -0.90 5.84 7.39
CA ASN A 78 -2.19 6.36 6.95
C ASN A 78 -3.25 6.25 8.05
N ALA A 79 -2.87 6.36 9.33
CA ALA A 79 -3.77 6.27 10.48
C ALA A 79 -4.90 7.32 10.52
N HIS A 80 -4.82 8.34 9.66
CA HIS A 80 -5.85 9.34 9.46
C HIS A 80 -7.01 8.86 8.56
N MET A 81 -6.82 7.75 7.83
CA MET A 81 -7.83 7.13 6.99
C MET A 81 -8.69 6.15 7.81
N SER A 82 -9.97 6.04 7.45
CA SER A 82 -10.92 5.11 8.12
C SER A 82 -10.48 3.64 7.96
N GLU A 83 -10.86 2.78 8.92
CA GLU A 83 -10.70 1.32 8.82
C GLU A 83 -11.51 0.72 7.66
N ASP A 84 -12.57 1.39 7.21
CA ASP A 84 -13.27 0.99 5.98
C ASP A 84 -12.37 1.17 4.74
N VAL A 85 -11.35 2.03 4.83
CA VAL A 85 -10.44 2.42 3.74
C VAL A 85 -9.06 1.73 3.83
N MET A 86 -8.62 1.40 5.03
CA MET A 86 -7.31 0.80 5.29
C MET A 86 -7.45 -0.64 5.80
N VAL A 87 -6.59 -1.52 5.28
CA VAL A 87 -6.48 -2.90 5.77
C VAL A 87 -5.14 -3.05 6.47
N GLU A 88 -5.09 -3.79 7.57
CA GLU A 88 -3.84 -4.13 8.26
C GLU A 88 -3.14 -5.32 7.58
N PRO A 89 -1.80 -5.28 7.38
CA PRO A 89 -0.87 -4.19 7.74
C PRO A 89 -0.85 -3.04 6.71
N GLY A 90 -1.42 -3.28 5.53
CA GLY A 90 -1.53 -2.31 4.45
C GLY A 90 -2.16 -2.94 3.22
N LEU A 91 -2.01 -2.25 2.10
CA LEU A 91 -2.53 -2.63 0.80
C LEU A 91 -1.51 -2.30 -0.29
N VAL A 92 -1.57 -3.05 -1.39
CA VAL A 92 -0.72 -2.82 -2.56
C VAL A 92 -1.61 -2.32 -3.69
N MET A 93 -1.21 -1.21 -4.30
CA MET A 93 -1.90 -0.61 -5.43
C MET A 93 -1.01 -0.67 -6.67
N ILE A 94 -1.56 -1.19 -7.76
CA ILE A 94 -0.85 -1.33 -9.03
C ILE A 94 -1.42 -0.32 -10.01
N PHE A 95 -0.53 0.33 -10.76
CA PHE A 95 -0.85 1.34 -11.74
C PHE A 95 -0.32 0.93 -13.10
N ALA A 96 -0.99 1.35 -14.17
CA ALA A 96 -0.41 1.27 -15.51
C ALA A 96 0.73 2.28 -15.69
N HIS A 97 0.62 3.45 -15.05
CA HIS A 97 1.58 4.56 -15.12
C HIS A 97 1.28 5.60 -14.02
N GLY A 98 2.22 6.52 -13.79
CA GLY A 98 2.04 7.66 -12.89
C GLY A 98 2.53 7.47 -11.46
N ILE A 99 3.54 6.63 -11.25
CA ILE A 99 4.31 6.59 -9.99
C ILE A 99 5.66 7.28 -10.19
N GLU A 100 5.96 8.22 -9.31
CA GLU A 100 7.21 8.97 -9.20
C GLU A 100 7.90 8.73 -7.85
#